data_AF-A0A961TZE1-F1
#
_entry.id   AF-A0A961TZE1-F1
#
_cell.length_a   1.000
_cell.length_b   1.000
_cell.length_c   1.000
_cell.angle_alpha   90.00
_cell.angle_beta   90.00
_cell.angle_gamma   90.00
#
_symmetry.space_group_name_H-M   'P 1'
#
loop_
_entity.id
_entity.type
_entity.pdbx_description
1 polymer ?
#
loop_
_entity_poly.entity_id
_entity_poly.type
_entity_poly.pdbx_seq_one_letter_code
_entity_poly.pdbx_strand_id
1 'polypeptide(L)'
;KANGKPEEGGFKSYKLTETPAEVVDMAVRAARCIGDGLYGVDLKETSHGIFVIEVNDNPNLDHGCEDSGEKDDVWVRLTQWFIDRLERHGR
;
A
#
# COMPACT_ATOMS: atom_id res chain seq x y z
N LYS A 1 -13.41 33.22 7.74
CA LYS A 1 -13.26 31.98 6.95
C LYS A 1 -11.81 31.92 6.49
N ALA A 2 -11.09 30.82 6.76
CA ALA A 2 -9.73 30.69 6.27
C ALA A 2 -9.78 30.51 4.75
N ASN A 3 -9.25 31.47 4.00
CA ASN A 3 -9.20 31.46 2.53
C ASN A 3 -7.92 30.77 1.99
N GLY A 4 -7.29 29.92 2.79
CA GLY A 4 -6.08 29.20 2.39
C GLY A 4 -6.44 28.03 1.47
N LYS A 5 -5.81 27.96 0.30
CA LYS A 5 -5.82 26.73 -0.51
C LYS A 5 -4.93 25.69 0.18
N PRO A 6 -5.30 24.40 0.17
CA PRO A 6 -4.39 23.36 0.63
C PRO A 6 -3.09 23.40 -0.19
N GLU A 7 -1.96 23.37 0.51
CA GLU A 7 -0.65 23.10 -0.09
C GLU A 7 -0.38 21.60 0.04
N GLU A 8 -0.11 20.95 -1.08
CA GLU A 8 0.20 19.54 -1.16
C GLU A 8 1.65 19.35 -1.60
N GLY A 9 2.31 18.35 -1.02
CA GLY A 9 3.65 17.95 -1.44
C GLY A 9 3.62 17.09 -2.71
N GLY A 10 4.79 16.80 -3.25
CA GLY A 10 4.92 15.80 -4.30
C GLY A 10 4.79 14.37 -3.76
N PHE A 11 4.54 13.43 -4.67
CA PHE A 11 4.58 11.99 -4.38
C PHE A 11 5.62 11.31 -5.26
N LYS A 12 6.09 10.14 -4.82
CA LYS A 12 6.96 9.27 -5.59
C LYS A 12 6.67 7.84 -5.19
N SER A 13 6.42 6.99 -6.18
CA SER A 13 6.34 5.55 -5.98
C SER A 13 7.70 4.91 -6.13
N TYR A 14 7.91 3.83 -5.40
CA TYR A 14 9.15 3.08 -5.36
C TYR A 14 8.89 1.66 -5.78
N LYS A 15 9.92 1.00 -6.34
CA LYS A 15 9.91 -0.46 -6.43
C LYS A 15 9.94 -1.05 -5.04
N LEU A 16 9.39 -2.26 -4.87
CA LEU A 16 9.43 -2.94 -3.57
C LEU A 16 10.87 -3.19 -3.11
N THR A 17 11.78 -3.42 -4.05
CA THR A 17 13.22 -3.63 -3.78
C THR A 17 13.96 -2.34 -3.36
N GLU A 18 13.39 -1.18 -3.64
CA GLU A 18 13.95 0.14 -3.30
C GLU A 18 13.30 0.71 -2.03
N THR A 19 12.24 0.07 -1.54
CA THR A 19 11.52 0.51 -0.35
C THR A 19 12.26 0.03 0.91
N PRO A 20 12.46 0.87 1.94
CA PRO A 20 13.08 0.43 3.18
C PRO A 20 12.37 -0.78 3.80
N ALA A 21 13.15 -1.81 4.16
CA ALA A 21 12.60 -3.09 4.61
C ALA A 21 11.73 -2.97 5.87
N GLU A 22 12.09 -2.05 6.77
CA GLU A 22 11.35 -1.73 7.99
C GLU A 22 9.98 -1.09 7.74
N VAL A 23 9.84 -0.29 6.67
CA VAL A 23 8.54 0.27 6.24
C VAL A 23 7.65 -0.86 5.73
N VAL A 24 8.20 -1.76 4.91
CA VAL A 24 7.47 -2.93 4.40
C VAL A 24 7.05 -3.86 5.54
N ASP A 25 7.94 -4.17 6.49
CA ASP A 25 7.63 -5.01 7.65
C ASP A 25 6.49 -4.40 8.49
N MET A 26 6.57 -3.10 8.79
CA MET A 26 5.53 -2.42 9.56
C MET A 26 4.19 -2.45 8.84
N ALA A 27 4.16 -2.17 7.52
CA ALA A 27 2.94 -2.21 6.72
C ALA A 27 2.29 -3.62 6.73
N VAL A 28 3.09 -4.66 6.50
CA VAL A 28 2.60 -6.05 6.50
C VAL A 28 2.07 -6.47 7.87
N ARG A 29 2.75 -6.06 8.95
CA ARG A 29 2.28 -6.33 10.32
C ARG A 29 0.97 -5.63 10.64
N ALA A 30 0.82 -4.37 10.22
CA ALA A 30 -0.43 -3.63 10.37
C ALA A 30 -1.59 -4.29 9.62
N ALA A 31 -1.39 -4.67 8.35
CA ALA A 31 -2.41 -5.37 7.56
C ALA A 31 -2.82 -6.71 8.19
N ARG A 32 -1.85 -7.48 8.70
CA ARG A 32 -2.10 -8.79 9.37
C ARG A 32 -2.94 -8.68 10.64
N CYS A 33 -2.98 -7.51 11.29
CA CYS A 33 -3.89 -7.30 12.43
C CYS A 33 -5.37 -7.29 12.00
N ILE A 34 -5.66 -7.01 10.73
CA ILE A 34 -7.02 -7.01 10.18
C ILE A 34 -7.37 -8.38 9.59
N GLY A 35 -6.48 -8.95 8.78
CA GLY A 35 -6.70 -10.27 8.21
C GLY A 35 -5.74 -10.62 7.07
N ASP A 36 -6.08 -11.69 6.35
CA ASP A 36 -5.40 -12.11 5.13
C ASP A 36 -6.21 -11.63 3.93
N GLY A 37 -5.92 -10.41 3.47
CA GLY A 37 -6.70 -9.65 2.50
C GLY A 37 -5.84 -8.61 1.77
N LEU A 38 -6.49 -7.81 0.92
CA LEU A 38 -5.86 -6.64 0.29
C LEU A 38 -6.14 -5.41 1.16
N TYR A 39 -5.09 -4.74 1.62
CA TYR A 39 -5.20 -3.57 2.48
C TYR A 39 -4.25 -2.47 2.03
N GLY A 40 -4.70 -1.22 2.10
CA GLY A 40 -3.84 -0.04 2.04
C GLY A 40 -3.40 0.31 3.45
N VAL A 41 -2.12 0.65 3.64
CA VAL A 41 -1.57 1.02 4.94
C VAL A 41 -0.80 2.32 4.82
N ASP A 42 -1.25 3.33 5.54
CA ASP A 42 -0.54 4.61 5.59
C ASP A 42 0.38 4.64 6.79
N LEU A 43 1.64 4.96 6.51
CA LEU A 43 2.70 5.03 7.50
C LEU A 43 3.28 6.44 7.58
N LYS A 44 3.65 6.84 8.79
CA LYS A 44 4.47 8.03 9.04
C LYS A 44 5.83 7.62 9.58
N GLU A 45 6.87 7.87 8.79
CA GLU A 45 8.24 7.81 9.28
C GLU A 45 8.63 9.12 9.97
N THR A 46 9.24 9.01 11.14
CA THR A 46 9.72 10.14 11.95
C THR A 46 11.08 9.78 12.57
N SER A 47 11.72 10.76 13.22
CA SER A 47 12.94 10.51 14.02
C SER A 47 12.74 9.52 15.18
N HIS A 48 11.49 9.22 15.56
CA HIS A 48 11.15 8.30 16.64
C HIS A 48 10.70 6.92 16.14
N GLY A 49 10.76 6.70 14.82
CA GLY A 49 10.36 5.46 14.16
C GLY A 49 9.17 5.61 13.21
N ILE A 50 8.66 4.45 12.78
CA ILE A 50 7.57 4.31 11.81
C ILE A 50 6.27 4.03 12.55
N PHE A 51 5.26 4.85 12.29
CA PHE A 51 3.95 4.78 12.93
C PHE A 51 2.87 4.49 11.90
N VAL A 52 1.90 3.65 12.27
CA VAL A 52 0.72 3.39 11.45
C VAL A 52 -0.29 4.51 11.68
N ILE A 53 -0.80 5.09 10.59
CA ILE A 53 -1.85 6.12 10.62
C ILE A 53 -3.21 5.46 10.40
N GLU A 54 -3.37 4.74 9.29
CA GLU A 54 -4.61 4.05 8.93
C GLU A 54 -4.35 2.73 8.20
N VAL A 55 -5.37 1.86 8.24
CA VAL A 55 -5.43 0.63 7.45
C VAL A 55 -6.79 0.59 6.78
N ASN A 56 -6.80 0.61 5.44
CA ASN A 56 -8.00 0.61 4.61
C ASN A 56 -8.24 -0.78 4.02
N ASP A 57 -9.44 -1.31 4.20
CA ASP A 57 -9.89 -2.61 3.70
C ASP A 57 -10.30 -2.60 2.22
N ASN A 58 -10.64 -1.43 1.68
CA ASN A 58 -10.87 -1.22 0.26
C ASN A 58 -9.97 -0.10 -0.26
N PRO A 59 -8.66 -0.37 -0.43
CA PRO A 59 -7.72 0.63 -0.91
C PRO A 59 -7.97 0.96 -2.39
N ASN A 60 -7.64 2.19 -2.77
CA ASN A 60 -7.53 2.55 -4.18
C ASN A 60 -6.15 2.16 -4.72
N LEU A 61 -6.09 1.79 -5.99
CA LEU A 61 -4.87 1.72 -6.79
C LEU A 61 -5.12 2.50 -8.08
N ASP A 62 -4.31 3.51 -8.31
CA ASP A 62 -4.42 4.43 -9.43
C ASP A 62 -3.30 4.20 -10.45
N HIS A 63 -3.69 3.99 -11.71
CA HIS A 63 -2.73 3.89 -12.80
C HIS A 63 -1.95 5.20 -12.97
N GLY A 64 -0.64 5.09 -13.09
CA GLY A 64 0.31 6.20 -13.08
C GLY A 64 0.79 6.60 -11.69
N CYS A 65 0.19 6.08 -10.61
CA CYS A 65 0.62 6.29 -9.24
C CYS A 65 1.34 5.03 -8.72
N GLU A 66 0.63 4.03 -8.21
CA GLU A 66 1.23 2.84 -7.57
C GLU A 66 2.03 1.99 -8.56
N ASP A 67 1.56 1.89 -9.80
CA ASP A 67 2.23 1.15 -10.87
C ASP A 67 3.41 1.90 -11.49
N SER A 68 3.69 3.15 -11.12
CA SER A 68 4.84 3.87 -11.70
C SER A 68 6.19 3.25 -11.30
N GLY A 69 6.24 2.45 -10.23
CA GLY A 69 7.42 1.71 -9.79
C GLY A 69 7.69 0.44 -10.61
N GLU A 70 6.77 -0.52 -10.57
CA GLU A 70 6.92 -1.87 -11.17
C GLU A 70 6.04 -2.10 -12.42
N LYS A 71 5.28 -1.08 -12.86
CA LYS A 71 4.38 -1.11 -14.02
C LYS A 71 3.41 -2.29 -13.98
N ASP A 72 3.28 -3.00 -15.09
CA ASP A 72 2.38 -4.12 -15.30
C ASP A 72 2.53 -5.22 -14.24
N ASP A 73 3.71 -5.38 -13.64
CA ASP A 73 3.95 -6.41 -12.64
C ASP A 73 3.09 -6.21 -11.38
N VAL A 74 2.72 -4.97 -11.03
CA VAL A 74 1.79 -4.70 -9.92
C VAL A 74 0.44 -5.35 -10.22
N TRP A 75 -0.11 -5.09 -11.41
CA TRP A 75 -1.42 -5.55 -11.83
C TRP A 75 -1.46 -7.07 -12.03
N VAL A 76 -0.40 -7.65 -12.61
CA VAL A 76 -0.28 -9.10 -12.79
C VAL A 76 -0.26 -9.81 -11.43
N ARG A 77 0.57 -9.34 -10.49
CA ARG A 77 0.68 -9.96 -9.16
C ARG A 77 -0.60 -9.81 -8.34
N LEU A 78 -1.25 -8.65 -8.41
CA LEU A 78 -2.52 -8.40 -7.73
C LEU A 78 -3.61 -9.34 -8.25
N THR A 79 -3.76 -9.43 -9.58
CA THR A 79 -4.77 -10.29 -10.21
C THR A 79 -4.51 -11.76 -9.90
N GLN A 80 -3.25 -12.21 -10.00
CA GLN A 80 -2.88 -13.59 -9.68
C GLN A 80 -3.21 -13.95 -8.22
N TRP A 81 -2.96 -13.03 -7.26
CA TRP A 81 -3.28 -13.28 -5.86
C TRP A 81 -4.78 -13.54 -5.64
N PHE A 82 -5.66 -12.79 -6.31
CA PHE A 82 -7.11 -13.00 -6.21
C PHE A 82 -7.55 -14.30 -6.88
N ILE A 83 -6.98 -14.65 -8.04
CA ILE A 83 -7.23 -15.94 -8.72
C ILE A 83 -6.88 -17.09 -7.76
N ASP A 84 -5.64 -17.10 -7.24
CA ASP A 84 -5.17 -18.15 -6.35
C ASP A 84 -6.06 -18.27 -5.10
N ARG A 85 -6.56 -17.15 -4.59
CA ARG A 85 -7.47 -17.12 -3.44
C ARG A 85 -8.81 -17.77 -3.76
N LEU A 86 -9.42 -17.43 -4.90
CA LEU A 86 -10.70 -18.01 -5.32
C LEU A 86 -10.57 -19.52 -5.55
N GLU A 87 -9.48 -19.96 -6.15
CA GLU A 87 -9.21 -21.39 -6.37
C GLU A 87 -9.03 -22.17 -5.05
N ARG A 88 -8.42 -21.56 -4.03
CA ARG A 88 -8.32 -22.17 -2.69
C ARG A 88 -9.67 -22.35 -2.00
N HIS A 89 -10.61 -21.43 -2.22
CA HIS A 89 -11.97 -21.51 -1.65
C HIS A 89 -12.92 -22.41 -2.45
N GLY A 90 -12.63 -22.69 -3.72
CA GLY A 90 -13.43 -23.57 -4.58
C GLY A 90 -13.14 -25.07 -4.45
N ARG A 91 -12.22 -25.46 -3.56
CA ARG A 91 -11.96 -26.85 -3.14
C ARG A 91 -12.56 -27.11 -1.77
#